data_AF-F4Y3P9-F1
#
_entry.id   AF-F4Y3P9-F1
#
_cell.length_a   1.000
_cell.length_b   1.000
_cell.length_c   1.000
_cell.angle_alpha   90.00
_cell.angle_beta   90.00
_cell.angle_gamma   90.00
#
_symmetry.space_group_name_H-M   'P 1'
#
loop_
_entity.id
_entity.type
_entity.pdbx_description
1 polymer ?
#
loop_
_entity_poly.entity_id
_entity_poly.type
_entity_poly.pdbx_seq_one_letter_code
_entity_poly.pdbx_strand_id
1 'polypeptide(L)'
;MCSVDPLLASRLFPHVYSYTFSYQQALDKDGLIGRAMSVSYIPREGLAHQKLISDLQELYNSWCDHKGLVYLTYRTKVYLAQPEC
;
A
#
# COMPACT_ATOMS: atom_id res chain seq x y z
N MET A 1 -6.60 12.02 3.25
CA MET A 1 -7.49 10.84 3.24
C MET A 1 -8.92 11.34 3.25
N CYS A 2 -9.75 10.98 2.27
CA CYS A 2 -11.18 11.25 2.37
C CYS A 2 -11.79 10.30 3.40
N SER A 3 -12.57 10.84 4.34
CA SER A 3 -13.33 10.02 5.29
C SER A 3 -14.49 9.31 4.56
N VAL A 4 -14.87 8.13 5.05
CA VAL A 4 -16.07 7.42 4.59
C VAL A 4 -17.35 7.95 5.26
N ASP A 5 -17.22 8.74 6.33
CA ASP A 5 -18.37 9.22 7.13
C ASP A 5 -19.48 9.87 6.29
N PRO A 6 -19.19 10.69 5.25
CA PRO A 6 -20.25 11.26 4.41
C PRO A 6 -21.07 10.21 3.66
N LEU A 7 -20.46 9.09 3.25
CA LEU A 7 -21.17 7.99 2.59
C LEU A 7 -22.08 7.28 3.58
N LEU A 8 -21.61 7.04 4.81
CA LEU A 8 -22.35 6.35 5.87
C LEU A 8 -23.51 7.19 6.41
N ALA A 9 -23.37 8.52 6.41
CA ALA A 9 -24.41 9.45 6.86
C ALA A 9 -25.44 9.78 5.76
N SER A 10 -25.20 9.38 4.51
CA SER A 10 -26.05 9.73 3.38
C SER A 10 -27.36 8.96 3.42
N ARG A 11 -28.49 9.70 3.37
CA ARG A 11 -29.82 9.10 3.19
C ARG A 11 -30.03 8.54 1.78
N LEU A 12 -29.20 8.94 0.81
CA LEU A 12 -29.29 8.45 -0.57
C LEU A 12 -28.79 7.00 -0.69
N PHE A 13 -28.00 6.52 0.28
CA PHE A 13 -27.40 5.19 0.29
C PHE A 13 -27.64 4.52 1.64
N PRO A 14 -28.88 4.10 1.94
CA PRO A 14 -29.23 3.56 3.26
C PRO A 14 -28.58 2.19 3.53
N HIS A 15 -28.16 1.48 2.48
CA HIS A 15 -27.50 0.20 2.60
C HIS A 15 -26.02 0.31 2.21
N VAL A 16 -25.15 0.34 3.21
CA VAL A 16 -23.70 0.33 3.03
C VAL A 16 -23.09 -0.93 3.66
N TYR A 17 -22.35 -1.68 2.84
CA TYR A 17 -21.59 -2.85 3.26
C TYR A 17 -20.11 -2.53 3.29
N SER A 18 -19.36 -3.15 4.21
CA SER A 18 -17.91 -3.02 4.26
C SER A 18 -17.23 -4.37 4.25
N TYR A 19 -16.21 -4.49 3.40
CA TYR A 19 -15.39 -5.68 3.27
C TYR A 19 -13.93 -5.31 3.50
N THR A 20 -13.19 -6.18 4.18
CA THR A 20 -11.75 -6.02 4.41
C THR A 20 -11.02 -7.18 3.75
N PHE A 21 -10.03 -6.84 2.93
CA PHE A 21 -9.16 -7.80 2.26
C PHE A 21 -7.72 -7.59 2.70
N SER A 22 -7.08 -8.66 3.17
CA SER A 22 -5.65 -8.68 3.43
C SER A 22 -4.95 -9.22 2.20
N TYR A 23 -3.86 -8.58 1.78
CA TYR A 23 -3.03 -9.05 0.68
C TYR A 23 -1.56 -8.90 1.04
N GLN A 24 -0.77 -9.94 0.77
CA GLN A 24 0.65 -9.96 1.04
C GLN A 24 1.41 -10.02 -0.29
N GLN A 25 2.14 -8.95 -0.59
CA GLN A 25 2.98 -8.89 -1.78
C GLN A 25 4.39 -9.35 -1.43
N ALA A 26 4.81 -10.47 -2.01
CA ALA A 26 6.19 -10.94 -1.93
C ALA A 26 7.07 -10.16 -2.91
N LEU A 27 8.25 -9.73 -2.45
CA LEU A 27 9.20 -8.95 -3.21
C LEU A 27 10.62 -9.44 -2.93
N ASP A 28 11.40 -9.62 -3.99
CA ASP A 28 12.85 -9.67 -3.88
C ASP A 28 13.42 -8.24 -3.69
N LYS A 29 14.75 -8.14 -3.59
CA LYS A 29 15.42 -6.85 -3.38
C LYS A 29 15.08 -5.83 -4.47
N ASP A 30 15.12 -6.25 -5.72
CA ASP A 30 14.90 -5.36 -6.87
C ASP A 30 13.42 -4.97 -6.97
N GLY A 31 12.52 -5.89 -6.64
CA GLY A 31 11.08 -5.65 -6.52
C GLY A 31 10.73 -4.67 -5.41
N LEU A 32 11.41 -4.74 -4.25
CA LEU A 32 11.24 -3.77 -3.16
C LEU A 32 11.65 -2.36 -3.62
N ILE A 33 12.83 -2.23 -4.23
CA ILE A 33 13.32 -0.96 -4.76
C ILE A 33 12.39 -0.43 -5.86
N GLY A 34 12.04 -1.28 -6.83
CA GLY A 34 11.13 -0.93 -7.91
C GLY A 34 9.76 -0.47 -7.41
N ARG A 35 9.23 -1.12 -6.37
CA ARG A 35 7.97 -0.71 -5.74
C ARG A 35 8.07 0.69 -5.13
N ALA A 36 9.15 1.00 -4.40
CA ALA A 36 9.38 2.35 -3.89
C ALA A 36 9.47 3.37 -5.04
N MET A 37 10.25 3.07 -6.07
CA MET A 37 10.50 3.98 -7.21
C MET A 37 9.30 4.22 -8.12
N SER A 38 8.27 3.36 -8.07
CA SER A 38 7.02 3.54 -8.84
C SER A 38 6.19 4.76 -8.40
N VAL A 39 6.48 5.32 -7.22
CA VAL A 39 5.69 6.41 -6.64
C VAL A 39 6.23 7.76 -7.07
N SER A 40 5.35 8.66 -7.53
CA SER A 40 5.74 9.90 -8.21
C SER A 40 6.51 10.92 -7.35
N TYR A 41 6.35 10.88 -6.03
CA TYR A 41 7.02 11.81 -5.10
C TYR A 41 8.40 11.33 -4.62
N ILE A 42 8.85 10.15 -5.07
CA ILE A 42 10.12 9.58 -4.64
C ILE A 42 11.29 10.24 -5.40
N PRO A 43 12.37 10.64 -4.71
CA PRO A 43 13.54 11.22 -5.37
C PRO A 43 14.16 10.23 -6.36
N ARG A 44 14.42 10.70 -7.58
CA ARG A 44 14.98 9.89 -8.67
C ARG A 44 16.48 10.07 -8.88
N GLU A 45 17.06 11.09 -8.25
CA GLU A 45 18.48 11.43 -8.39
C GLU A 45 19.00 12.14 -7.13
N GLY A 46 20.31 12.36 -7.11
CA GLY A 46 21.01 13.04 -6.02
C GLY A 46 21.14 12.21 -4.75
N LEU A 47 21.60 12.88 -3.69
CA LEU A 47 21.93 12.24 -2.41
C LEU A 47 20.72 11.58 -1.74
N ALA A 48 19.54 12.19 -1.86
CA ALA A 48 18.31 11.63 -1.29
C ALA A 48 17.92 10.31 -1.96
N HIS A 49 18.11 10.20 -3.28
CA HIS A 49 17.89 8.94 -4.00
C HIS A 49 18.90 7.87 -3.56
N GLN A 50 20.19 8.19 -3.53
CA GLN A 50 21.23 7.24 -3.11
C GLN A 50 20.99 6.74 -1.69
N LYS A 51 20.64 7.64 -0.76
CA LYS A 51 20.29 7.28 0.61
C LYS A 51 19.07 6.37 0.66
N LEU A 52 18.00 6.70 -0.06
CA LEU A 52 16.80 5.84 -0.13
C LEU A 52 17.16 4.42 -0.61
N ILE A 53 17.97 4.29 -1.65
CA ILE A 53 18.38 2.98 -2.17
C ILE A 53 19.19 2.21 -1.12
N SER A 54 20.14 2.86 -0.44
CA SER A 54 20.92 2.24 0.64
C SER A 54 20.03 1.76 1.78
N ASP A 55 19.13 2.63 2.26
CA ASP A 55 18.22 2.32 3.37
C ASP A 55 17.27 1.16 3.00
N LEU A 56 16.81 1.07 1.74
CA LEU A 56 15.99 -0.04 1.26
C LEU A 56 16.76 -1.36 1.17
N GLN A 57 18.04 -1.32 0.79
CA GLN A 57 18.91 -2.50 0.78
C GLN A 57 19.17 -3.02 2.20
N GLU A 58 19.45 -2.12 3.14
CA GLU A 58 19.60 -2.46 4.56
C GLU A 58 18.32 -3.06 5.14
N LEU A 59 17.17 -2.47 4.82
CA LEU A 59 15.86 -2.99 5.20
C LEU A 59 15.63 -4.38 4.62
N TYR A 60 15.91 -4.59 3.33
CA TYR A 60 15.79 -5.91 2.72
C TYR A 60 16.68 -6.93 3.45
N ASN A 61 17.96 -6.64 3.64
CA ASN A 61 18.89 -7.56 4.29
C ASN A 61 18.48 -7.92 5.73
N SER A 62 17.84 -6.99 6.44
CA SER A 62 17.40 -7.20 7.83
C SER A 62 16.15 -8.08 7.94
N TRP A 63 15.30 -8.11 6.92
CA TRP A 63 13.96 -8.73 6.97
C TRP A 63 13.74 -9.84 5.95
N CYS A 64 14.69 -10.06 5.04
CA CYS A 64 14.65 -11.10 4.02
C CYS A 64 14.50 -12.49 4.67
N ASP A 65 13.54 -13.26 4.16
CA ASP A 65 13.36 -14.64 4.59
C ASP A 65 14.37 -15.59 3.92
N HIS A 66 14.29 -16.87 4.29
CA HIS A 66 15.14 -17.93 3.72
C HIS A 66 14.94 -18.15 2.20
N LYS A 67 13.92 -17.56 1.60
CA LYS A 67 13.62 -17.65 0.15
C LYS A 67 14.10 -16.43 -0.62
N GLY A 68 14.72 -15.44 0.04
CA GLY A 68 15.12 -14.23 -0.65
C GLY A 68 13.98 -13.22 -0.78
N LEU A 69 12.98 -13.24 0.11
CA LEU A 69 11.78 -12.42 -0.04
C LEU A 69 11.49 -11.58 1.21
N VAL A 70 11.01 -10.37 0.97
CA VAL A 70 10.31 -9.54 1.95
C VAL A 70 8.85 -9.41 1.56
N TYR A 71 8.00 -9.07 2.53
CA TYR A 71 6.56 -9.05 2.31
C TYR A 71 5.94 -7.73 2.73
N LEU A 72 5.34 -7.02 1.77
CA LEU A 72 4.50 -5.87 2.04
C LEU A 72 3.06 -6.33 2.26
N THR A 73 2.52 -6.11 3.46
CA THR A 73 1.15 -6.48 3.80
C THR A 73 0.23 -5.28 3.66
N TYR A 74 -0.76 -5.43 2.79
CA TYR A 74 -1.79 -4.44 2.51
C TYR A 74 -3.10 -4.86 3.16
N ARG A 75 -3.84 -3.87 3.68
CA ARG A 75 -5.21 -4.03 4.14
C ARG A 75 -6.11 -3.07 3.37
N THR A 76 -6.92 -3.62 2.48
CA THR A 76 -7.86 -2.85 1.68
C THR A 76 -9.24 -2.92 2.32
N LYS A 77 -9.87 -1.77 2.54
CA LYS A 77 -11.26 -1.69 3.00
C LYS A 77 -12.12 -1.16 1.86
N VAL A 78 -13.07 -1.98 1.41
CA VAL A 78 -14.03 -1.64 0.34
C VAL A 78 -15.36 -1.33 1.00
N TYR A 79 -16.01 -0.27 0.53
CA TYR A 79 -17.38 0.08 0.91
C TYR A 79 -18.26 -0.01 -0.33
N LEU A 80 -19.36 -0.77 -0.22
CA LEU A 80 -20.36 -0.89 -1.28
C LEU A 80 -21.65 -0.24 -0.78
N ALA A 81 -22.15 0.74 -1.52
CA ALA A 81 -23.33 1.50 -1.19
C ALA A 81 -24.41 1.25 -2.25
N GLN A 82 -25.62 0.93 -1.81
CA GLN A 82 -26.77 0.74 -2.68
C GLN A 82 -27.74 1.91 -2.51
N PRO A 83 -28.14 2.59 -3.59
CA PRO A 83 -29.15 3.63 -3.53
C PRO A 83 -30.55 3.02 -3.36
N GLU A 84 -31.44 3.77 -2.72
CA GLU A 84 -32.88 3.52 -2.83
C GLU A 84 -33.41 4.19 -4.11
N CYS A 85 -34.12 3.41 -4.93
CA CYS A 85 -34.87 3.90 -6.09
C CYS A 85 -36.33 4.09 -5.73
#